data_AF-A0A818N2E7-F1
#
_entry.id   AF-A0A818N2E7-F1
#
_cell.length_a   1.000
_cell.length_b   1.000
_cell.length_c   1.000
_cell.angle_alpha   90.00
_cell.angle_beta   90.00
_cell.angle_gamma   90.00
#
_symmetry.space_group_name_H-M   'P 1'
#
loop_
_entity.id
_entity.type
_entity.pdbx_description
1 polymer ?
#
loop_
_entity_poly.entity_id
_entity_poly.type
_entity_poly.pdbx_seq_one_letter_code
_entity_poly.pdbx_strand_id
1 'polypeptide(L)'
;MPRNKISDNIKGIVKYILAKKYSYYVIQQELARMNLSVPKSTISRIANKVEKQRQLCLLNSEKPKFHRRRHIATPSILRRITS
;
A
#
# COMPACT_ATOMS: atom_id res chain seq x y z
N MET A 1 21.88 -3.24 -12.32
CA MET A 1 22.03 -3.78 -10.94
C MET A 1 20.85 -4.70 -10.62
N PRO A 2 21.05 -6.03 -10.44
CA PRO A 2 19.96 -6.94 -10.07
C PRO A 2 19.47 -6.66 -8.63
N ARG A 3 18.16 -6.53 -8.44
CA ARG A 3 17.54 -6.37 -7.11
C ARG A 3 17.53 -7.72 -6.38
N ASN A 4 17.96 -7.73 -5.13
CA ASN A 4 18.09 -8.95 -4.32
C ASN A 4 16.71 -9.54 -3.95
N LYS A 5 16.26 -10.59 -4.67
CA LYS A 5 14.93 -11.22 -4.51
C LYS A 5 14.62 -11.69 -3.08
N ILE A 6 15.63 -12.10 -2.32
CA ILE A 6 15.46 -12.64 -0.96
C ILE A 6 14.92 -11.57 0.00
N SER A 7 15.46 -10.36 -0.06
CA SER A 7 15.04 -9.26 0.83
C SER A 7 13.61 -8.80 0.58
N ASP A 8 13.10 -8.96 -0.64
CA ASP A 8 11.73 -8.59 -0.98
C ASP A 8 10.72 -9.66 -0.55
N ASN A 9 11.09 -10.95 -0.62
CA ASN A 9 10.28 -12.03 -0.04
C ASN A 9 10.10 -11.88 1.48
N ILE A 10 11.17 -11.55 2.22
CA ILE A 10 11.09 -11.34 3.67
C ILE A 10 10.13 -10.19 4.00
N LYS A 11 10.20 -9.08 3.27
CA LYS A 11 9.25 -7.95 3.46
C LYS A 11 7.81 -8.37 3.17
N GLY A 12 7.59 -9.17 2.12
CA GLY A 12 6.28 -9.67 1.76
C GLY A 12 5.66 -10.54 2.86
N ILE A 13 6.44 -11.49 3.37
CA ILE A 13 6.02 -12.39 4.46
C ILE A 13 5.71 -11.59 5.73
N VAL A 14 6.62 -10.71 6.16
CA VAL A 14 6.41 -9.90 7.38
C VAL A 14 5.18 -9.00 7.22
N LYS A 15 4.97 -8.40 6.05
CA LYS A 15 3.77 -7.58 5.77
C LYS A 15 2.48 -8.40 5.82
N TYR A 16 2.49 -9.62 5.27
CA TYR A 16 1.34 -10.53 5.31
C TYR A 16 0.97 -10.94 6.74
N ILE A 17 1.96 -11.26 7.56
CA ILE A 17 1.73 -11.66 8.96
C ILE A 17 1.26 -10.46 9.79
N LEU A 18 1.82 -9.26 9.57
CA LEU A 18 1.38 -8.02 10.22
C LEU A 18 -0.07 -7.66 9.90
N ALA A 19 -0.52 -7.91 8.66
CA ALA A 19 -1.92 -7.66 8.27
C ALA A 19 -2.93 -8.48 9.09
N LYS A 20 -2.51 -9.63 9.62
CA LYS A 20 -3.33 -10.50 10.49
C LYS A 20 -3.30 -10.07 11.97
N LYS A 21 -2.70 -8.92 12.31
CA LYS A 21 -2.55 -8.39 13.68
C LYS A 21 -1.83 -9.34 14.65
N TYR A 22 -0.94 -10.18 14.13
CA TYR A 22 -0.19 -11.10 14.98
C TYR A 22 0.91 -10.40 15.78
N SER A 23 1.17 -10.91 16.99
CA SER A 23 2.27 -10.46 17.83
C SER A 23 3.62 -10.75 17.17
N TYR A 24 4.64 -9.94 17.52
CA TYR A 24 6.03 -10.13 17.12
C TYR A 24 6.51 -11.58 17.28
N TYR A 25 6.13 -12.23 18.38
CA TYR A 25 6.53 -13.61 18.68
C TYR A 25 6.04 -14.60 17.62
N VAL A 26 4.82 -14.41 17.12
CA VAL A 26 4.23 -15.23 16.05
C VAL A 26 4.94 -14.98 14.72
N ILE A 27 5.31 -13.73 14.43
CA ILE A 27 6.11 -13.39 13.23
C ILE A 27 7.46 -14.11 13.27
N GLN A 28 8.15 -14.13 14.41
CA GLN A 28 9.41 -14.86 14.54
C GLN A 28 9.25 -16.37 14.35
N GLN A 29 8.20 -16.97 14.92
CA GLN A 29 7.96 -18.40 14.74
C GLN A 29 7.69 -18.77 13.27
N GLU A 30 6.88 -17.98 12.57
CA GLU A 30 6.60 -18.19 11.14
C GLU A 30 7.85 -18.03 10.28
N LEU A 31 8.70 -17.05 10.58
CA LEU A 31 9.97 -16.88 9.89
C LEU A 31 10.93 -18.05 10.17
N ALA A 32 10.98 -18.53 11.40
CA ALA A 32 11.77 -19.70 11.78
C ALA A 32 11.30 -20.98 11.07
N ARG A 33 9.97 -21.19 10.94
CA ARG A 33 9.37 -22.29 10.15
C ARG A 33 9.80 -22.26 8.68
N MET A 34 10.11 -21.09 8.16
CA MET A 34 10.59 -20.89 6.78
C MET A 34 12.12 -20.93 6.65
N ASN A 35 12.86 -21.31 7.72
CA ASN A 35 14.33 -21.23 7.79
C ASN A 35 14.89 -19.83 7.53
N LEU A 36 14.11 -18.79 7.85
CA LEU A 36 14.50 -17.39 7.69
C LEU A 36 14.85 -16.77 9.04
N SER A 37 16.13 -16.44 9.23
CA SER A 37 16.56 -15.66 10.39
C SER A 37 16.50 -14.17 10.06
N VAL A 38 15.60 -13.45 10.72
CA VAL A 38 15.40 -12.01 10.53
C VAL A 38 15.59 -11.29 11.87
N PRO A 39 16.49 -10.28 11.94
CA PRO A 39 16.68 -9.50 13.17
C PRO A 39 15.39 -8.79 13.62
N LYS A 40 15.22 -8.67 14.93
CA LYS A 40 14.12 -7.92 15.55
C LYS A 40 13.98 -6.50 14.98
N SER A 41 15.10 -5.80 14.82
CA SER A 41 15.17 -4.45 14.24
C SER A 41 14.57 -4.38 12.84
N THR A 42 14.82 -5.39 12.01
CA THR A 42 14.27 -5.48 10.65
C THR A 42 12.76 -5.65 10.68
N ILE A 43 12.24 -6.53 11.55
CA ILE A 43 10.81 -6.76 11.72
C ILE A 43 10.12 -5.47 12.21
N SER A 44 10.67 -4.82 13.25
CA SER A 44 10.15 -3.55 13.78
C SER A 44 10.14 -2.44 12.73
N ARG A 45 11.19 -2.35 11.90
CA ARG A 45 11.25 -1.36 10.81
C ARG A 45 10.19 -1.61 9.74
N ILE A 46 9.95 -2.88 9.39
CA ILE A 46 8.90 -3.24 8.44
C ILE A 46 7.52 -2.93 9.05
N ALA A 47 7.29 -3.27 10.31
CA ALA A 47 6.04 -2.97 11.02
C ALA A 47 5.73 -1.47 11.03
N ASN A 48 6.69 -0.63 11.42
CA ASN A 48 6.53 0.82 11.40
C ASN A 48 6.22 1.36 10.00
N LYS A 49 6.84 0.79 8.95
CA LYS A 49 6.56 1.20 7.57
C LYS A 49 5.15 0.83 7.13
N VAL A 50 4.66 -0.35 7.52
CA VAL A 50 3.30 -0.81 7.23
C VAL A 50 2.26 0.04 7.96
N GLU A 51 2.47 0.32 9.24
CA GLU A 51 1.57 1.17 10.03
C GLU A 51 1.51 2.60 9.48
N LYS A 52 2.66 3.21 9.15
CA LYS A 52 2.69 4.52 8.48
C LYS A 52 1.95 4.52 7.14
N GLN A 53 2.11 3.47 6.32
CA GLN A 53 1.36 3.34 5.07
C GLN A 53 -0.15 3.24 5.30
N ARG A 54 -0.58 2.46 6.29
CA ARG A 54 -1.99 2.31 6.64
C ARG A 54 -2.58 3.64 7.12
N GLN A 55 -1.85 4.38 7.97
CA GLN A 55 -2.25 5.70 8.45
C GLN A 55 -2.40 6.69 7.29
N LEU A 56 -1.46 6.69 6.34
CA LEU A 56 -1.57 7.49 5.11
C LEU A 56 -2.77 7.08 4.25
N CYS A 57 -3.05 5.79 4.10
CA CYS A 57 -4.23 5.32 3.37
C CYS A 57 -5.54 5.77 4.04
N LEU A 58 -5.62 5.73 5.38
CA LEU A 58 -6.79 6.21 6.13
C LEU A 58 -7.00 7.72 5.94
N LEU A 59 -5.93 8.51 6.09
CA LEU A 59 -5.97 9.97 5.87
C LEU A 59 -6.38 10.36 4.43
N ASN A 60 -6.07 9.52 3.44
CA ASN A 60 -6.48 9.73 2.06
C ASN A 60 -7.89 9.18 1.74
N SER A 61 -8.45 8.33 2.60
CA SER A 61 -9.80 7.77 2.43
C SER A 61 -10.90 8.72 2.91
N GLU A 62 -10.56 9.70 3.75
CA GLU A 62 -11.48 10.75 4.24
C GLU A 62 -11.46 12.04 3.39
N LYS A 63 -10.87 12.03 2.19
CA LYS A 63 -11.03 13.14 1.25
C LYS A 63 -12.29 12.92 0.42
N PRO A 64 -13.36 13.74 0.55
CA PRO A 64 -14.43 13.72 -0.42
C PRO A 64 -13.80 13.96 -1.80
N LYS A 65 -14.03 12.98 -2.68
CA LYS A 65 -13.58 12.98 -4.05
C LYS A 65 -14.45 14.00 -4.79
N PHE A 66 -14.16 15.29 -4.61
CA PHE A 66 -14.59 16.34 -5.53
C PHE A 66 -13.92 16.02 -6.86
N HIS A 67 -14.49 15.09 -7.62
CA HIS A 67 -14.26 15.01 -9.05
C HIS A 67 -14.56 16.42 -9.55
N ARG A 68 -13.50 17.12 -9.95
CA ARG A 68 -13.58 18.42 -10.60
C ARG A 68 -14.74 18.37 -11.59
N ARG A 69 -15.64 19.36 -11.50
CA ARG A 69 -16.55 19.72 -12.58
C ARG A 69 -15.74 19.69 -13.87
N ARG A 70 -15.88 18.65 -14.68
CA ARG A 70 -15.59 18.78 -16.10
C ARG A 70 -16.65 19.74 -16.58
N HIS A 71 -16.21 20.89 -17.11
CA HIS A 71 -17.09 21.79 -17.83
C HIS A 71 -17.97 20.95 -18.75
N ILE A 72 -19.27 21.05 -18.54
CA ILE A 72 -20.25 20.63 -19.53
C ILE A 72 -19.91 21.51 -20.73
N ALA A 73 -19.34 20.95 -21.78
CA ALA A 73 -19.25 21.65 -23.04
C ALA A 73 -20.68 22.03 -23.40
N THR A 74 -20.98 23.32 -23.43
CA THR A 74 -22.24 23.85 -23.95
C THR A 74 -22.40 23.36 -25.40
N PRO A 75 -23.38 22.51 -25.72
CA PRO A 75 -23.62 22.15 -27.10
C PRO A 75 -24.60 23.19 -27.67
N SER A 76 -24.11 24.38 -28.07
CA SER A 76 -25.02 25.38 -28.66
C SER A 76 -24.46 26.26 -29.78
N ILE A 77 -23.29 25.96 -30.37
CA ILE A 77 -22.72 26.79 -31.45
C ILE A 77 -22.47 26.03 -32.76
N LEU A 78 -22.22 24.71 -32.74
CA LEU A 78 -21.95 23.95 -33.97
C LEU A 78 -23.20 23.34 -34.64
N ARG A 79 -24.41 23.58 -34.13
CA ARG A 79 -25.67 23.14 -34.78
C ARG A 79 -26.37 24.30 -35.48
N ARG A 80 -25.66 25.10 -36.27
CA ARG A 80 -26.28 26.21 -37.02
C ARG A 80 -25.66 26.59 -38.37
N ILE A 81 -24.75 25.78 -38.93
CA ILE A 81 -24.15 26.09 -40.25
C ILE A 81 -23.90 24.81 -41.05
N THR A 82 -24.94 24.09 -41.44
CA THR A 82 -24.97 23.27 -42.68
C THR A 82 -26.44 22.99 -42.98
N SER A 83 -27.02 23.88 -43.77
CA SER A 83 -28.03 23.52 -44.77
C SER A 83 -27.35 22.83 -45.93
#